data_AF-S7VUL8-F1
#
_entry.id   AF-S7VUL8-F1
#
_cell.length_a   1.000
_cell.length_b   1.000
_cell.length_c   1.000
_cell.angle_alpha   90.00
_cell.angle_beta   90.00
_cell.angle_gamma   90.00
#
_symmetry.space_group_name_H-M   'P 1'
#
loop_
_entity.id
_entity.type
_entity.pdbx_description
1 polymer ?
#
loop_
_entity_poly.entity_id
_entity_poly.type
_entity_poly.pdbx_seq_one_letter_code
_entity_poly.pdbx_strand_id
1 'polypeptide(L)'
;MEKDNLNRLFDDLKGEFNIKTPHKNHEQRFLDKLKAEDSVAIETQKQSWFNWKPFLAIAASIVICFGLFTTLQQQPDDLDLASVSPKMSETQDFFTVTIENELKKLNKERSPLTEQIINDALVQIQLLETDYKKLKTDLTESGKNQRVIYAMISNFQTRIDILNTVLEQIEIVKQFKSNSNENII
;
A
#
# COMPACT_ATOMS: atom_id res chain seq x y z
N MET A 1 62.07 -11.50 25.63
CA MET A 1 62.40 -12.76 24.95
C MET A 1 61.96 -12.78 23.48
N GLU A 2 60.80 -12.23 23.06
CA GLU A 2 60.42 -12.23 21.62
C GLU A 2 61.13 -11.17 20.75
N LYS A 3 61.40 -9.97 21.28
CA LYS A 3 62.12 -8.92 20.53
C LYS A 3 63.57 -9.30 20.18
N ASP A 4 64.17 -10.19 20.96
CA ASP A 4 65.53 -10.67 20.73
C ASP A 4 65.60 -11.60 19.51
N ASN A 5 64.53 -12.34 19.19
CA ASN A 5 64.49 -13.26 18.06
C ASN A 5 64.41 -12.54 16.70
N LEU A 6 63.66 -11.45 16.62
CA LEU A 6 63.48 -10.72 15.36
C LEU A 6 64.73 -9.89 15.03
N ASN A 7 65.32 -9.25 16.03
CA ASN A 7 66.60 -8.55 15.85
C ASN A 7 67.72 -9.53 15.50
N ARG A 8 67.74 -10.73 16.09
CA ARG A 8 68.66 -11.81 15.70
C ARG A 8 68.46 -12.24 14.25
N LEU A 9 67.23 -12.44 13.79
CA LEU A 9 66.95 -12.77 12.38
C LEU A 9 67.47 -11.71 11.40
N PHE A 10 67.29 -10.42 11.71
CA PHE A 10 67.77 -9.35 10.85
C PHE A 10 69.29 -9.16 10.92
N ASP A 11 69.92 -9.36 12.09
CA ASP A 11 71.37 -9.34 12.21
C ASP A 11 72.03 -10.57 11.55
N ASP A 12 71.42 -11.76 11.62
CA ASP A 12 71.88 -12.97 10.91
C ASP A 12 71.78 -12.82 9.39
N LEU A 13 70.72 -12.19 8.88
CA LEU A 13 70.53 -11.96 7.44
C LEU A 13 71.28 -10.72 6.91
N LYS A 14 71.94 -9.96 7.80
CA LYS A 14 72.64 -8.72 7.48
C LYS A 14 73.89 -9.00 6.66
N GLY A 15 73.77 -8.87 5.35
CA GLY A 15 74.84 -9.16 4.40
C GLY A 15 74.58 -10.38 3.51
N GLU A 16 73.53 -11.15 3.80
CA GLU A 16 73.06 -12.24 2.92
C GLU A 16 72.10 -11.78 1.83
N PHE A 17 71.57 -10.55 1.94
CA PHE A 17 70.70 -9.99 0.92
C PHE A 17 71.45 -9.85 -0.40
N ASN A 18 70.99 -10.59 -1.40
CA ASN A 18 71.53 -10.53 -2.73
C ASN A 18 71.22 -9.17 -3.37
N ILE A 19 72.19 -8.25 -3.30
CA ILE A 19 72.15 -6.93 -3.91
C ILE A 19 72.49 -6.93 -5.41
N LYS A 20 72.61 -8.12 -6.04
CA LYS A 20 72.91 -8.20 -7.48
C LYS A 20 71.67 -7.82 -8.28
N THR A 21 71.87 -6.94 -9.26
CA THR A 21 70.87 -6.58 -10.24
C THR A 21 70.42 -7.83 -11.01
N PRO A 22 69.11 -8.03 -11.22
CA PRO A 22 68.63 -9.15 -12.00
C PRO A 22 69.18 -9.11 -13.43
N HIS A 23 69.22 -10.27 -14.10
CA HIS A 23 69.65 -10.35 -15.50
C HIS A 23 68.83 -9.38 -16.37
N LYS A 24 69.45 -8.75 -17.38
CA LYS A 24 68.81 -7.71 -18.22
C LYS A 24 67.45 -8.11 -18.80
N ASN A 25 67.21 -9.40 -19.01
CA ASN A 25 65.97 -9.94 -19.59
C ASN A 25 64.93 -10.35 -18.53
N HIS A 26 65.13 -10.01 -17.26
CA HIS A 26 64.22 -10.36 -16.17
C HIS A 26 62.85 -9.69 -16.35
N GLU A 27 62.82 -8.41 -16.69
CA GLU A 27 61.58 -7.66 -16.95
C GLU A 27 60.79 -8.28 -18.10
N GLN A 28 61.47 -8.63 -19.18
CA GLN A 28 60.84 -9.24 -20.34
C GLN A 28 60.27 -10.63 -20.02
N ARG A 29 61.02 -11.47 -19.29
CA ARG A 29 60.51 -12.75 -18.79
C ARG A 29 59.33 -12.60 -17.83
N PHE A 30 59.33 -11.54 -17.02
CA PHE A 30 58.22 -11.23 -16.12
C PHE A 30 56.97 -10.83 -16.92
N LEU A 31 57.13 -9.94 -17.91
CA LEU A 31 56.04 -9.55 -18.83
C LEU A 31 55.51 -10.72 -19.65
N ASP A 32 56.39 -11.61 -20.13
CA ASP A 32 55.98 -12.82 -20.85
C ASP A 32 55.17 -13.76 -19.95
N LYS A 33 55.57 -13.90 -18.67
CA LYS A 33 54.82 -14.70 -17.69
C LYS A 33 53.47 -14.06 -17.35
N LEU A 34 53.42 -12.74 -17.20
CA LEU A 34 52.18 -11.99 -16.94
C LEU A 34 51.20 -12.10 -18.10
N LYS A 35 51.71 -11.97 -19.34
CA LYS A 35 50.92 -12.17 -20.56
C LYS A 35 50.48 -13.61 -20.75
N ALA A 36 51.30 -14.59 -20.37
CA ALA A 36 50.91 -16.01 -20.38
C ALA A 36 49.80 -16.32 -19.34
N GLU A 37 49.71 -15.55 -18.26
CA GLU A 37 48.59 -15.62 -17.30
C GLU A 37 47.31 -14.97 -17.86
N ASP A 38 47.42 -13.83 -18.55
CA ASP A 38 46.28 -13.18 -19.23
C ASP A 38 45.79 -13.90 -20.51
N SER A 39 46.64 -14.74 -21.12
CA SER A 39 46.30 -15.55 -22.30
C SER A 39 45.82 -16.98 -21.97
N VAL A 40 45.51 -17.24 -20.70
CA VAL A 40 44.48 -18.23 -20.30
C VAL A 40 43.08 -17.57 -20.32
N ALA A 41 42.89 -16.52 -21.12
CA ALA A 41 41.64 -16.36 -21.83
C ALA A 41 41.52 -17.51 -22.84
N ILE A 42 41.07 -18.67 -22.36
CA ILE A 42 40.36 -19.61 -23.23
C ILE A 42 39.28 -18.76 -23.90
N GLU A 43 39.39 -18.56 -25.21
CA GLU A 43 38.25 -18.25 -26.06
C GLU A 43 37.27 -19.43 -25.94
N THR A 44 36.62 -19.54 -24.79
CA THR A 44 35.32 -20.16 -24.74
C THR A 44 34.46 -19.16 -25.47
N GLN A 45 34.16 -19.46 -26.73
CA GLN A 45 32.89 -19.02 -27.26
C GLN A 45 31.85 -19.47 -26.24
N LYS A 46 31.44 -18.56 -25.35
CA LYS A 46 30.25 -18.73 -24.55
C LYS A 46 29.12 -18.67 -25.56
N GLN A 47 28.86 -19.81 -26.22
CA GLN A 47 27.54 -20.10 -26.71
C GLN A 47 26.66 -19.99 -25.48
N SER A 48 25.91 -18.89 -25.42
CA SER A 48 24.85 -18.71 -24.44
C SER A 48 23.84 -19.81 -24.70
N TRP A 49 24.03 -20.94 -24.02
CA TRP A 49 23.10 -22.08 -24.01
C TRP A 49 21.87 -21.79 -23.14
N PHE A 50 21.69 -20.52 -22.74
CA PHE A 50 20.42 -20.08 -22.20
C PHE A 50 19.56 -19.63 -23.39
N ASN A 51 18.71 -20.54 -23.87
CA ASN A 51 17.62 -20.17 -24.75
C ASN A 51 16.62 -19.35 -23.92
N TRP A 52 16.78 -18.02 -23.88
CA TRP A 52 15.84 -17.10 -23.22
C TRP A 52 14.46 -17.07 -23.90
N LYS A 53 14.34 -17.62 -25.11
CA LYS A 53 13.11 -17.63 -25.93
C LYS A 53 11.86 -18.15 -25.17
N PRO A 54 11.88 -19.31 -24.48
CA PRO A 54 10.76 -19.74 -23.64
C PRO A 54 10.47 -18.80 -22.47
N PHE A 55 11.48 -18.19 -21.83
CA PHE A 55 11.25 -17.24 -20.73
C PHE A 55 10.65 -15.91 -21.22
N LEU A 56 11.01 -15.47 -22.43
CA LEU A 56 10.40 -14.31 -23.07
C LEU A 56 8.91 -14.58 -23.40
N ALA A 57 8.58 -15.79 -23.86
CA ALA A 57 7.19 -16.18 -24.12
C ALA A 57 6.36 -16.26 -22.81
N ILE A 58 6.94 -16.79 -21.74
CA ILE A 58 6.30 -16.82 -20.41
C ILE A 58 6.09 -15.40 -19.89
N ALA A 59 7.11 -14.54 -19.93
CA ALA A 59 6.99 -13.14 -19.51
C ALA A 59 5.93 -12.39 -20.33
N ALA A 60 5.90 -12.58 -21.66
CA ALA A 60 4.88 -11.98 -22.51
C ALA A 60 3.47 -12.48 -22.17
N SER A 61 3.30 -13.77 -21.86
CA SER A 61 2.00 -14.32 -21.43
C SER A 61 1.53 -13.72 -20.11
N ILE A 62 2.44 -13.50 -19.15
CA ILE A 62 2.13 -12.86 -17.87
C ILE A 62 1.73 -11.40 -18.11
N VAL A 63 2.49 -10.66 -18.91
CA VAL A 63 2.17 -9.26 -19.25
C VAL A 63 0.84 -9.14 -19.99
N ILE A 64 0.54 -10.05 -20.91
CA ILE A 64 -0.75 -10.10 -21.62
C ILE A 64 -1.87 -10.45 -20.64
N CYS A 65 -1.70 -11.46 -19.77
CA CYS A 65 -2.69 -11.81 -18.76
C CYS A 65 -2.95 -10.66 -17.79
N PHE A 66 -1.91 -9.98 -17.29
CA PHE A 66 -2.05 -8.82 -16.43
C PHE A 66 -2.68 -7.63 -17.17
N GLY A 67 -2.30 -7.37 -18.43
CA GLY A 67 -2.88 -6.32 -19.25
C GLY A 67 -4.35 -6.57 -19.59
N LEU A 68 -4.71 -7.81 -19.94
CA LEU A 68 -6.10 -8.20 -20.15
C LEU A 68 -6.89 -8.13 -18.84
N PHE A 69 -6.33 -8.58 -17.72
CA PHE A 69 -6.97 -8.50 -16.42
C PHE A 69 -7.29 -7.06 -16.00
N THR A 70 -6.34 -6.11 -16.20
CA THR A 70 -6.60 -4.70 -15.89
C THR A 70 -7.63 -4.07 -16.83
N THR A 71 -7.62 -4.40 -18.13
CA THR A 71 -8.62 -3.87 -19.09
C THR A 71 -10.02 -4.46 -18.87
N LEU A 72 -10.13 -5.73 -18.49
CA LEU A 72 -11.39 -6.40 -18.21
C LEU A 72 -12.00 -6.00 -16.85
N GLN A 73 -11.19 -5.49 -15.92
CA GLN A 73 -11.63 -4.96 -14.63
C GLN A 73 -11.84 -3.44 -14.61
N GLN A 74 -11.75 -2.74 -15.74
CA GLN A 74 -12.22 -1.35 -15.80
C GLN A 74 -13.74 -1.36 -15.63
N GLN A 75 -14.21 -1.33 -14.39
CA GLN A 75 -15.57 -0.90 -14.11
C GLN A 75 -15.70 0.52 -14.68
N PRO A 76 -16.75 0.81 -15.45
CA PRO A 76 -17.03 2.19 -15.84
C PRO A 76 -17.07 3.04 -14.57
N ASP A 77 -16.57 4.28 -14.66
CA ASP A 77 -16.68 5.23 -13.55
C ASP A 77 -18.17 5.42 -13.23
N ASP A 78 -18.64 4.75 -12.18
CA ASP A 78 -20.05 4.81 -11.77
C ASP A 78 -20.38 6.26 -11.41
N LEU A 79 -21.37 6.81 -12.12
CA LEU A 79 -21.89 8.15 -11.88
C LEU A 79 -22.38 8.27 -10.44
N ASP A 80 -22.19 9.45 -9.89
CA ASP A 80 -22.73 9.84 -8.59
C ASP A 80 -23.61 11.10 -8.71
N LEU A 81 -24.11 11.60 -7.58
CA LEU A 81 -24.91 12.84 -7.57
C LEU A 81 -24.11 14.01 -8.13
N ALA A 82 -22.81 14.09 -7.84
CA ALA A 82 -21.95 15.15 -8.38
C ALA A 82 -21.88 15.16 -9.91
N SER A 83 -22.03 14.00 -10.53
CA SER A 83 -22.07 13.83 -11.98
C SER A 83 -23.36 14.34 -12.64
N VAL A 84 -24.41 14.68 -11.88
CA VAL A 84 -25.71 15.12 -12.41
C VAL A 84 -25.73 16.60 -12.76
N SER A 85 -25.29 17.45 -11.83
CA SER A 85 -25.23 18.91 -12.01
C SER A 85 -24.35 19.56 -10.93
N PRO A 86 -23.87 20.80 -11.11
CA PRO A 86 -23.11 21.52 -10.09
C PRO A 86 -23.83 21.58 -8.74
N LYS A 87 -25.16 21.81 -8.75
CA LYS A 87 -25.96 21.85 -7.52
C LYS A 87 -26.03 20.50 -6.81
N MET A 88 -26.06 19.39 -7.58
CA MET A 88 -26.04 18.04 -7.00
C MET A 88 -24.66 17.67 -6.48
N SER A 89 -23.58 18.20 -7.05
CA SER A 89 -22.23 18.10 -6.47
C SER A 89 -22.17 18.77 -5.10
N GLU A 90 -22.61 20.03 -5.00
CA GLU A 90 -22.68 20.73 -3.71
C GLU A 90 -23.55 19.97 -2.69
N THR A 91 -24.63 19.35 -3.15
CA THR A 91 -25.53 18.55 -2.30
C THR A 91 -24.83 17.31 -1.76
N GLN A 92 -24.10 16.58 -2.62
CA GLN A 92 -23.30 15.42 -2.21
C GLN A 92 -22.23 15.81 -1.20
N ASP A 93 -21.51 16.91 -1.44
CA ASP A 93 -20.47 17.41 -0.53
C ASP A 93 -21.07 17.78 0.83
N PHE A 94 -22.17 18.53 0.83
CA PHE A 94 -22.86 18.94 2.05
C PHE A 94 -23.28 17.74 2.90
N PHE A 95 -23.92 16.73 2.29
CA PHE A 95 -24.36 15.55 3.04
C PHE A 95 -23.21 14.68 3.50
N THR A 96 -22.15 14.54 2.69
CA THR A 96 -20.96 13.77 3.07
C THR A 96 -20.30 14.38 4.31
N VAL A 97 -20.06 15.69 4.29
CA VAL A 97 -19.49 16.41 5.45
C VAL A 97 -20.40 16.32 6.67
N THR A 98 -21.72 16.43 6.48
CA THR A 98 -22.70 16.29 7.58
C THR A 98 -22.62 14.90 8.21
N ILE A 99 -22.67 13.84 7.42
CA ILE A 99 -22.58 12.46 7.91
C ILE A 99 -21.26 12.21 8.64
N GLU A 100 -20.14 12.67 8.09
CA GLU A 100 -18.84 12.54 8.76
C GLU A 100 -18.83 13.23 10.14
N ASN A 101 -19.43 14.41 10.23
CA ASN A 101 -19.52 15.15 11.49
C ASN A 101 -20.42 14.44 12.50
N GLU A 102 -21.58 13.92 12.08
CA GLU A 102 -22.46 13.16 12.97
C GLU A 102 -21.83 11.85 13.42
N LEU A 103 -21.12 11.13 12.53
CA LEU A 103 -20.33 9.95 12.91
C LEU A 103 -19.23 10.30 13.93
N LYS A 104 -18.56 11.45 13.77
CA LYS A 104 -17.57 11.91 14.75
C LYS A 104 -18.21 12.22 16.11
N LYS A 105 -19.40 12.82 16.14
CA LYS A 105 -20.15 13.02 17.40
C LYS A 105 -20.52 11.68 18.02
N LEU A 106 -21.12 10.78 17.23
CA LEU A 106 -21.54 9.45 17.69
C LEU A 106 -20.38 8.65 18.30
N ASN A 107 -19.21 8.68 17.67
CA ASN A 107 -18.03 8.00 18.19
C ASN A 107 -17.50 8.59 19.52
N LYS A 108 -17.68 9.89 19.78
CA LYS A 108 -17.31 10.49 21.07
C LYS A 108 -18.23 10.05 22.21
N GLU A 109 -19.45 9.63 21.87
CA GLU A 109 -20.44 9.15 22.84
C GLU A 109 -20.23 7.68 23.25
N ARG A 110 -19.20 7.01 22.69
CA ARG A 110 -18.93 5.58 22.89
C ARG A 110 -18.48 5.27 24.30
N SER A 111 -19.14 4.30 24.92
CA SER A 111 -18.89 3.82 26.28
C SER A 111 -19.51 2.43 26.44
N PRO A 112 -19.18 1.66 27.49
CA PRO A 112 -19.82 0.36 27.74
C PRO A 112 -21.36 0.42 27.83
N LEU A 113 -21.92 1.57 28.21
CA LEU A 113 -23.37 1.79 28.30
C LEU A 113 -24.03 2.00 26.92
N THR A 114 -23.31 2.61 25.98
CA THR A 114 -23.84 3.08 24.68
C THR A 114 -23.37 2.22 23.51
N GLU A 115 -22.41 1.32 23.75
CA GLU A 115 -21.73 0.48 22.76
C GLU A 115 -22.69 -0.28 21.84
N GLN A 116 -23.71 -0.92 22.41
CA GLN A 116 -24.65 -1.74 21.64
C GLN A 116 -25.44 -0.89 20.64
N ILE A 117 -26.08 0.19 21.10
CA ILE A 117 -26.91 1.05 20.24
C ILE A 117 -26.05 1.71 19.15
N ILE A 118 -24.81 2.11 19.48
CA ILE A 118 -23.86 2.64 18.50
C ILE A 118 -23.52 1.59 17.43
N ASN A 119 -23.22 0.35 17.83
CA ASN A 119 -22.86 -0.70 16.88
C ASN A 119 -24.04 -1.04 15.95
N ASP A 120 -25.25 -1.13 16.48
CA ASP A 120 -26.46 -1.38 15.68
C ASP A 120 -26.71 -0.26 14.67
N ALA A 121 -26.44 1.00 15.05
CA ALA A 121 -26.51 2.14 14.14
C ALA A 121 -25.47 2.05 13.03
N LEU A 122 -24.21 1.74 13.37
CA LEU A 122 -23.12 1.63 12.39
C LEU A 122 -23.39 0.53 11.35
N VAL A 123 -23.99 -0.59 11.76
CA VAL A 123 -24.42 -1.65 10.83
C VAL A 123 -25.45 -1.14 9.83
N GLN A 124 -26.44 -0.36 10.30
CA GLN A 124 -27.46 0.24 9.41
C GLN A 124 -26.85 1.26 8.45
N ILE A 125 -25.90 2.09 8.93
CA ILE A 125 -25.17 3.02 8.07
C ILE A 125 -24.38 2.27 6.98
N GLN A 126 -23.72 1.17 7.34
CA GLN A 126 -22.96 0.37 6.38
C GLN A 126 -23.86 -0.26 5.30
N LEU A 127 -25.06 -0.68 5.68
CA LEU A 127 -26.07 -1.18 4.73
C LEU A 127 -26.47 -0.06 3.75
N LEU A 128 -26.78 1.13 4.26
CA LEU A 128 -27.15 2.28 3.43
C LEU A 128 -26.02 2.73 2.51
N GLU A 129 -24.76 2.69 2.95
CA GLU A 129 -23.60 2.94 2.07
C GLU A 129 -23.50 1.92 0.93
N THR A 130 -23.78 0.66 1.23
CA THR A 130 -23.77 -0.41 0.22
C THR A 130 -24.90 -0.20 -0.79
N ASP A 131 -26.07 0.20 -0.34
CA ASP A 131 -27.18 0.54 -1.22
C ASP A 131 -26.90 1.80 -2.05
N TYR A 132 -26.20 2.80 -1.49
CA TYR A 132 -25.74 3.96 -2.25
C TYR A 132 -24.83 3.56 -3.41
N LYS A 133 -23.91 2.61 -3.20
CA LYS A 133 -23.05 2.08 -4.28
C LYS A 133 -23.88 1.44 -5.40
N LYS A 134 -24.92 0.67 -5.07
CA LYS A 134 -25.84 0.12 -6.09
C LYS A 134 -26.57 1.23 -6.84
N LEU A 135 -27.02 2.26 -6.13
CA LEU A 135 -27.70 3.40 -6.75
C LEU A 135 -26.78 4.18 -7.71
N LYS A 136 -25.46 4.19 -7.49
CA LYS A 136 -24.51 4.76 -8.47
C LYS A 136 -24.48 3.97 -9.78
N THR A 137 -24.48 2.64 -9.68
CA THR A 137 -24.58 1.76 -10.85
C THR A 137 -25.93 1.99 -11.56
N ASP A 138 -27.04 1.99 -10.81
CA ASP A 138 -28.37 2.26 -11.36
C ASP A 138 -28.47 3.64 -12.02
N LEU A 139 -27.79 4.66 -11.47
CA LEU A 139 -27.77 6.01 -12.03
C LEU A 139 -27.06 6.03 -13.39
N THR A 140 -25.98 5.28 -13.50
CA THR A 140 -25.20 5.10 -14.72
C THR A 140 -26.01 4.36 -15.78
N GLU A 141 -26.56 3.20 -15.43
CA GLU A 141 -27.33 2.35 -16.35
C GLU A 141 -28.64 3.02 -16.81
N SER A 142 -29.30 3.77 -15.92
CA SER A 142 -30.56 4.44 -16.23
C SER A 142 -30.41 5.79 -16.96
N GLY A 143 -29.18 6.24 -17.22
CA GLY A 143 -28.91 7.52 -17.88
C GLY A 143 -29.35 8.73 -17.04
N LYS A 144 -29.02 8.73 -15.74
CA LYS A 144 -29.36 9.78 -14.75
C LYS A 144 -30.86 9.91 -14.47
N ASN A 145 -31.55 8.79 -14.29
CA ASN A 145 -32.99 8.81 -13.99
C ASN A 145 -33.31 9.56 -12.68
N GLN A 146 -34.29 10.47 -12.73
CA GLN A 146 -34.69 11.29 -11.58
C GLN A 146 -35.12 10.48 -10.35
N ARG A 147 -35.72 9.30 -10.53
CA ARG A 147 -36.11 8.42 -9.41
C ARG A 147 -34.89 7.85 -8.69
N VAL A 148 -33.83 7.52 -9.43
CA VAL A 148 -32.57 7.06 -8.84
C VAL A 148 -31.90 8.21 -8.09
N ILE A 149 -31.87 9.41 -8.67
CA ILE A 149 -31.38 10.62 -8.00
C ILE A 149 -32.12 10.86 -6.68
N TYR A 150 -33.46 10.75 -6.68
CA TYR A 150 -34.25 10.87 -5.46
C TYR A 150 -33.89 9.79 -4.42
N ALA A 151 -33.72 8.53 -4.84
CA ALA A 151 -33.31 7.46 -3.95
C ALA A 151 -31.91 7.70 -3.34
N MET A 152 -30.97 8.25 -4.12
CA MET A 152 -29.64 8.62 -3.63
C MET A 152 -29.70 9.73 -2.59
N ILE A 153 -30.51 10.77 -2.81
CA ILE A 153 -30.73 11.85 -1.83
C ILE A 153 -31.40 11.30 -0.57
N SER A 154 -32.45 10.48 -0.73
CA SER A 154 -33.14 9.85 0.40
C SER A 154 -32.19 8.99 1.22
N ASN A 155 -31.26 8.28 0.58
CA ASN A 155 -30.26 7.48 1.28
C ASN A 155 -29.31 8.35 2.15
N PHE A 156 -28.88 9.53 1.66
CA PHE A 156 -28.15 10.50 2.49
C PHE A 156 -28.98 10.96 3.69
N GLN A 157 -30.24 11.33 3.47
CA GLN A 157 -31.16 11.80 4.51
C GLN A 157 -31.38 10.72 5.58
N THR A 158 -31.69 9.49 5.18
CA THR A 158 -31.91 8.38 6.11
C THR A 158 -30.69 8.08 6.97
N ARG A 159 -29.47 8.17 6.42
CA ARG A 159 -28.24 8.02 7.22
C ARG A 159 -28.16 9.09 8.31
N ILE A 160 -28.45 10.34 7.96
CA ILE A 160 -28.42 11.46 8.92
C ILE A 160 -29.51 11.27 10.00
N ASP A 161 -30.71 10.89 9.59
CA ASP A 161 -31.84 10.66 10.52
C ASP A 161 -31.51 9.55 11.53
N ILE A 162 -30.90 8.45 11.08
CA ILE A 162 -30.44 7.36 11.95
C ILE A 162 -29.39 7.89 12.95
N LEU A 163 -28.38 8.62 12.48
CA LEU A 163 -27.31 9.14 13.34
C LEU A 163 -27.86 10.09 14.41
N ASN A 164 -28.74 11.02 14.03
CA ASN A 164 -29.38 11.96 14.96
C ASN A 164 -30.24 11.23 15.99
N THR A 165 -31.08 10.30 15.52
CA THR A 165 -31.97 9.51 16.39
C THR A 165 -31.16 8.73 17.43
N VAL A 166 -30.02 8.17 17.05
CA VAL A 166 -29.15 7.42 17.95
C VAL A 166 -28.46 8.34 18.96
N LEU A 167 -28.01 9.51 18.54
CA LEU A 167 -27.46 10.52 19.46
C LEU A 167 -28.49 10.93 20.53
N GLU A 168 -29.74 11.17 20.14
CA GLU A 168 -30.84 11.46 21.07
C GLU A 168 -31.09 10.30 22.05
N GLN A 169 -31.12 9.06 21.55
CA GLN A 169 -31.28 7.88 22.40
C GLN A 169 -30.13 7.74 23.42
N ILE A 170 -28.90 8.03 23.02
CA ILE A 170 -27.75 8.00 23.92
C ILE A 170 -27.91 9.04 25.04
N GLU A 171 -28.36 10.26 24.71
CA GLU A 171 -28.60 11.29 25.73
C GLU A 171 -29.65 10.83 26.76
N ILE A 172 -30.76 10.25 26.28
CA ILE A 172 -31.81 9.69 27.14
C ILE A 172 -31.24 8.60 28.07
N VAL A 173 -30.48 7.65 27.52
CA VAL A 173 -29.86 6.56 28.29
C VAL A 173 -28.91 7.09 29.38
N LYS A 174 -28.14 8.13 29.08
CA LYS A 174 -27.23 8.76 30.05
C LYS A 174 -27.99 9.45 31.18
N GLN A 175 -29.06 10.19 30.86
CA GLN A 175 -29.90 10.86 31.86
C GLN A 175 -30.54 9.86 32.83
N PHE A 176 -31.07 8.73 32.32
CA PHE A 176 -31.65 7.69 33.16
C PHE A 176 -30.65 7.09 34.16
N LYS A 177 -29.40 6.85 33.74
CA LYS A 177 -28.35 6.36 34.64
C LYS A 177 -27.99 7.39 35.72
N SER A 178 -27.92 8.68 35.38
CA SER A 178 -27.63 9.75 36.35
C SER A 178 -28.69 9.82 37.45
N ASN A 179 -29.97 9.87 37.05
CA ASN A 179 -31.11 9.97 37.99
C ASN A 179 -31.27 8.73 38.89
N SER A 180 -30.86 7.55 38.41
CA SER A 180 -30.88 6.32 39.19
C SER A 180 -29.82 6.30 40.29
N ASN A 181 -28.69 6.99 40.10
CA ASN A 181 -27.63 7.08 41.10
C ASN A 181 -27.93 8.13 42.19
N GLU A 182 -28.78 9.12 41.90
CA GLU A 182 -29.20 10.15 42.88
C GLU A 182 -30.31 9.68 43.83
N ASN A 183 -31.11 8.68 43.44
CA ASN A 183 -32.17 8.10 44.29
C ASN A 183 -31.66 6.99 45.25
N ILE A 184 -30.34 6.83 45.38
CA ILE A 184 -29.70 5.96 46.37
C ILE A 184 -28.94 6.84 47.37
N ILE A 185 -29.67 7.64 48.15
CA ILE A 185 -29.17 8.32 49.35
C ILE A 185 -30.24 8.25 50.42
#